data_AF-V7D788-F1
#
_entry.id   AF-V7D788-F1
#
_cell.length_a   1.000
_cell.length_b   1.000
_cell.length_c   1.000
_cell.angle_alpha   90.00
_cell.angle_beta   90.00
_cell.angle_gamma   90.00
#
_symmetry.space_group_name_H-M   'P 1'
#
loop_
_entity.id
_entity.type
_entity.pdbx_description
1 polymer ?
#
loop_
_entity_poly.entity_id
_entity_poly.type
_entity_poly.pdbx_seq_one_letter_code
_entity_poly.pdbx_strand_id
1 'polypeptide(L)' 'MPNAKESHYQAYLLLRELDAQIAATMNQIAYGRMNGIEWEKTCKAHRIAFDEWIKFADIRAAEGKDSVSESHNDD' A
#
# COMPACT_ATOMS: atom_id res chain seq x y z
N MET A 1 -7.18 -19.80 2.35
CA MET A 1 -6.13 -18.79 2.17
C MET A 1 -6.22 -18.26 0.75
N PRO A 2 -6.19 -16.93 0.52
CA PRO A 2 -6.17 -16.39 -0.84
C PRO A 2 -4.96 -16.92 -1.61
N ASN A 3 -5.15 -17.21 -2.89
CA ASN A 3 -4.10 -17.71 -3.78
C ASN A 3 -2.96 -16.68 -3.88
N ALA A 4 -1.69 -17.11 -3.91
CA ALA A 4 -0.54 -16.22 -4.05
C ALA A 4 -0.67 -15.20 -5.21
N LYS A 5 -1.34 -15.57 -6.30
CA LYS A 5 -1.67 -14.68 -7.42
C LYS A 5 -2.67 -13.58 -7.05
N GLU A 6 -3.71 -13.90 -6.27
CA GLU A 6 -4.68 -12.92 -5.80
C GLU A 6 -4.02 -11.93 -4.84
N SER A 7 -3.12 -12.40 -3.98
CA SER A 7 -2.39 -11.54 -3.07
C SER A 7 -1.39 -10.61 -3.78
N HIS A 8 -0.64 -11.12 -4.78
CA HIS A 8 0.23 -10.28 -5.61
C HIS A 8 -0.56 -9.25 -6.41
N TYR A 9 -1.73 -9.64 -6.93
CA TYR A 9 -2.62 -8.72 -7.63
C TYR A 9 -3.15 -7.62 -6.70
N GLN A 10 -3.50 -7.96 -5.46
CA GLN A 10 -3.94 -6.99 -4.46
C GLN A 10 -2.83 -6.03 -4.05
N ALA A 11 -1.61 -6.52 -3.85
CA ALA A 11 -0.43 -5.68 -3.61
C ALA A 11 -0.19 -4.69 -4.76
N TYR A 12 -0.29 -5.18 -5.99
CA TYR A 12 -0.16 -4.36 -7.19
C TYR A 12 -1.24 -3.27 -7.27
N LEU A 13 -2.51 -3.59 -6.98
CA LEU A 13 -3.59 -2.60 -6.99
C LEU A 13 -3.36 -1.49 -5.96
N LEU A 14 -2.90 -1.83 -4.75
CA LEU A 14 -2.60 -0.85 -3.70
C LEU A 14 -1.44 0.07 -4.11
N LEU A 15 -0.37 -0.49 -4.68
CA LEU A 15 0.76 0.30 -5.19
C LEU A 15 0.33 1.23 -6.34
N ARG A 16 -0.53 0.74 -7.25
CA ARG A 16 -1.03 1.53 -8.37
C ARG A 16 -1.90 2.71 -7.91
N GLU A 17 -2.73 2.50 -6.90
CA GLU A 17 -3.56 3.57 -6.33
C GLU A 17 -2.68 4.64 -5.67
N LEU A 18 -1.65 4.24 -4.92
CA LEU A 18 -0.68 5.17 -4.34
C LEU A 18 0.01 6.02 -5.42
N ASP A 19 0.49 5.37 -6.49
CA ASP A 19 1.17 6.03 -7.61
C ASP A 19 0.24 7.04 -8.32
N ALA A 20 -1.02 6.65 -8.57
CA ALA A 20 -2.01 7.54 -9.18
C ALA A 20 -2.26 8.79 -8.35
N GLN A 21 -2.38 8.65 -7.02
CA GLN A 21 -2.56 9.80 -6.14
C GLN A 21 -1.32 10.71 -6.10
N ILE A 22 -0.11 10.16 -6.16
CA ILE A 22 1.14 10.93 -6.23
C ILE A 22 1.20 11.72 -7.53
N ALA A 23 0.94 11.06 -8.67
CA ALA A 23 0.95 11.70 -9.99
C ALA A 23 -0.10 12.82 -10.10
N ALA A 24 -1.32 12.60 -9.58
CA ALA A 24 -2.36 13.63 -9.51
C ALA A 24 -1.91 14.85 -8.69
N THR A 25 -1.25 14.60 -7.56
CA THR A 25 -0.72 15.66 -6.68
C THR A 25 0.38 16.46 -7.36
N MET A 26 1.34 15.79 -8.00
CA MET A 26 2.41 16.45 -8.75
C MET A 26 1.88 17.33 -9.87
N ASN A 27 0.83 16.89 -10.58
CA ASN A 27 0.18 17.72 -11.59
C ASN A 27 -0.40 19.00 -10.98
N GLN A 28 -1.09 18.90 -9.84
CA GLN A 28 -1.67 20.08 -9.18
C GLN A 28 -0.60 21.07 -8.69
N ILE A 29 0.53 20.57 -8.18
CA ILE A 29 1.68 21.37 -7.78
C ILE A 29 2.32 22.06 -8.99
N ALA A 30 2.61 21.31 -10.06
CA ALA A 30 3.31 21.82 -11.24
C ALA A 30 2.55 22.96 -11.94
N TYR A 31 1.21 22.92 -11.91
CA TYR A 31 0.37 23.94 -12.51
C TYR A 31 -0.13 25.00 -11.51
N GLY A 32 0.33 24.99 -10.26
CA GLY A 32 -0.04 25.98 -9.24
C GLY A 32 -1.53 26.03 -8.92
N ARG A 33 -2.26 24.92 -9.12
CA ARG A 33 -3.72 24.86 -9.03
C ARG A 33 -4.23 24.39 -7.67
N MET A 34 -3.35 24.30 -6.67
CA MET A 34 -3.69 23.74 -5.37
C MET A 34 -3.56 24.79 -4.28
N ASN A 35 -4.68 25.10 -3.64
CA ASN A 35 -4.68 25.96 -2.45
C ASN A 35 -4.37 25.13 -1.18
N GLY A 36 -4.16 25.81 -0.04
CA GLY A 36 -3.79 25.14 1.21
C GLY A 36 -4.81 24.10 1.71
N ILE A 37 -6.10 24.30 1.46
CA ILE A 37 -7.16 23.36 1.87
C ILE A 37 -7.13 22.10 1.00
N GLU A 38 -6.91 22.25 -0.31
CA GLU A 38 -6.76 21.12 -1.23
C GLU A 38 -5.49 20.33 -0.94
N TRP A 39 -4.41 21.01 -0.59
CA TRP A 39 -3.15 20.36 -0.19
C TRP A 39 -3.32 19.49 1.06
N GLU A 40 -4.00 19.99 2.09
CA GLU A 40 -4.24 19.23 3.32
C GLU A 40 -5.11 17.99 3.07
N LYS A 41 -6.14 18.10 2.24
CA LYS A 41 -6.97 16.97 1.82
C LYS A 41 -6.16 15.92 1.05
N THR A 42 -5.31 16.36 0.14
CA THR A 42 -4.42 15.49 -0.63
C THR A 42 -3.44 14.75 0.28
N CYS A 43 -2.79 15.45 1.22
CA CYS A 43 -1.90 14.83 2.20
C CYS A 43 -2.62 13.79 3.06
N LYS A 44 -3.87 14.06 3.45
CA LYS A 44 -4.69 13.11 4.21
C LYS A 44 -5.02 11.86 3.39
N ALA A 45 -5.36 12.02 2.10
CA ALA A 45 -5.62 10.90 1.20
C ALA A 45 -4.38 10.01 1.02
N HIS A 46 -3.21 10.62 0.78
CA HIS A 46 -1.94 9.89 0.70
C HIS A 46 -1.63 9.10 1.96
N ARG A 47 -1.82 9.71 3.15
CA ARG A 47 -1.57 9.04 4.42
C ARG A 47 -2.48 7.83 4.61
N ILE A 48 -3.77 7.94 4.27
CA ILE A 48 -4.71 6.81 4.35
C ILE A 48 -4.27 5.67 3.42
N ALA A 49 -3.97 5.99 2.15
CA ALA A 49 -3.53 4.98 1.17
C ALA A 49 -2.23 4.29 1.61
N PHE A 50 -1.30 5.04 2.19
CA PHE A 50 -0.05 4.49 2.72
C PHE A 50 -0.28 3.60 3.95
N ASP A 51 -1.14 4.02 4.88
CA ASP A 51 -1.47 3.23 6.08
C ASP A 51 -2.17 1.90 5.72
N GLU A 52 -3.04 1.90 4.70
CA GLU A 52 -3.66 0.68 4.17
C GLU A 52 -2.62 -0.26 3.55
N TRP A 53 -1.66 0.27 2.80
CA TRP A 53 -0.57 -0.51 2.25
C TRP A 53 0.33 -1.12 3.33
N ILE A 54 0.70 -0.35 4.36
CA ILE A 54 1.50 -0.83 5.50
C ILE A 54 0.77 -1.96 6.24
N LYS A 55 -0.52 -1.78 6.56
CA LYS A 55 -1.31 -2.84 7.22
C LYS A 55 -1.33 -4.13 6.40
N PHE A 56 -1.51 -4.02 5.09
CA PHE A 56 -1.47 -5.18 4.20
C PHE A 56 -0.09 -5.86 4.22
N ALA A 57 1.00 -5.07 4.15
CA ALA A 57 2.36 -5.58 4.20
C ALA A 57 2.69 -6.26 5.55
N ASP A 58 2.27 -5.68 6.67
CA ASP A 58 2.48 -6.23 8.02
C ASP A 58 1.76 -7.56 8.22
N ILE A 59 0.49 -7.66 7.77
CA ILE A 59 -0.28 -8.91 7.82
C ILE A 59 0.46 -10.00 7.02
N ARG A 60 0.95 -9.68 5.81
CA ARG A 60 1.71 -10.63 4.99
C ARG A 60 3.05 -11.03 5.61
N ALA A 61 3.75 -10.09 6.24
CA ALA A 61 5.01 -10.35 6.92
C ALA A 61 4.82 -11.25 8.16
N ALA A 62 3.68 -11.15 8.84
CA ALA A 62 3.29 -12.04 9.93
C ALA A 62 2.92 -13.44 9.43
N GLU A 63 2.11 -13.56 8.37
CA GLU A 63 1.75 -14.85 7.75
C GLU A 63 2.97 -15.63 7.21
N GLY A 64 4.00 -14.91 6.73
CA GLY A 64 5.25 -15.51 6.27
C GLY A 64 6.17 -16.02 7.38
N LYS A 65 5.97 -15.61 8.64
CA LYS A 65 6.75 -16.08 9.79
C LYS A 65 6.19 -17.36 10.40
N ASP A 66 4.88 -17.51 10.44
CA ASP A 66 4.23 -18.71 11.00
C ASP A 66 4.43 -19.96 10.13
N SER A 67 4.61 -19.79 8.82
CA SER A 67 4.83 -20.89 7.85
C SER A 67 6.26 -21.42 7.78
N VAL A 68 7.23 -20.73 8.39
CA VAL A 68 8.66 -21.15 8.44
C VAL A 68 8.96 -21.99 9.68
N SER A 69 8.14 -21.90 10.73
CA SER A 69 8.32 -22.64 11.99
C SER A 69 7.89 -24.11 11.96
N GLU A 70 7.23 -24.59 10.91
CA GLU A 70 6.61 -25.94 10.87
C GLU A 70 7.38 -26.97 10.02
N SER A 71 8.60 -26.66 9.53
CA SER A 71 9.38 -27.57 8.66
C SER A 71 10.69 -28.10 9.25
N HIS A 72 10.87 -28.03 10.58
CA HIS A 72 12.04 -28.62 11.23
C HIS A 72 11.63 -29.46 12.43
N ASN A 73 11.32 -30.74 12.17
CA ASN A 73 11.68 -31.91 12.98
C ASN A 73 11.06 -33.14 12.33
N ASP A 74 11.90 -34.02 11.81
CA ASP A 74 11.81 -35.48 11.94
C ASP A 74 12.95 -36.10 11.12
N ASP A 75 14.10 -36.25 11.78
CA ASP A 75 15.15 -37.24 11.48
C ASP A 75 15.28 -38.17 12.70
#